data_AF-A0A932ZW55-F1
#
_entry.id   AF-A0A932ZW55-F1
#
_cell.length_a   1.000
_cell.length_b   1.000
_cell.length_c   1.000
_cell.angle_alpha   90.00
_cell.angle_beta   90.00
_cell.angle_gamma   90.00
#
_symmetry.space_group_name_H-M   'P 1'
#
loop_
_entity.id
_entity.type
_entity.pdbx_description
1 polymer ?
#
loop_
_entity_poly.entity_id
_entity_poly.type
_entity_poly.pdbx_seq_one_letter_code
_entity_poly.pdbx_strand_id
1 'polypeptide(L)'
;ILPGISRSGSTIAAGLWAGLDRELAARFSFLLSIPAILGAFVLKAKDLGAVPPGTWTPMAAGTLTAAVVGILTLLWLIRVVRRGNIRWFAYYCWAAGALGLLLM
;
A
#
# COMPACT_ATOMS: atom_id res chain seq x y z
N ILE A 1 4.18 10.69 1.94
CA ILE A 1 4.49 12.07 2.38
C ILE A 1 4.31 12.18 3.89
N LEU A 2 3.17 11.74 4.44
CA LEU A 2 3.01 11.51 5.89
C LEU A 2 3.30 10.02 6.21
N PRO A 3 4.33 9.69 7.01
CA PRO A 3 4.61 8.31 7.41
C PRO A 3 3.44 7.71 8.19
N GLY A 4 3.17 6.42 8.00
CA GLY A 4 2.08 5.71 8.69
C GLY A 4 0.68 5.95 8.13
N ILE A 5 0.46 7.00 7.32
CA ILE A 5 -0.82 7.21 6.64
C ILE A 5 -0.93 6.29 5.42
N SER A 6 -2.02 5.51 5.38
CA SER A 6 -2.32 4.63 4.25
C SER A 6 -2.60 5.43 2.98
N ARG A 7 -1.72 5.30 1.97
CA ARG A 7 -1.92 5.92 0.64
C ARG A 7 -3.27 5.51 0.05
N SER A 8 -3.52 4.20 -0.09
CA SER A 8 -4.76 3.70 -0.69
C SER A 8 -6.00 4.14 0.09
N GLY A 9 -5.94 4.16 1.43
CA GLY A 9 -7.02 4.69 2.26
C GLY A 9 -7.30 6.16 1.97
N SER A 10 -6.26 7.00 1.92
CA SER A 10 -6.41 8.43 1.65
C SER A 10 -6.96 8.74 0.26
N THR A 11 -6.49 8.05 -0.78
CA THR A 11 -6.96 8.25 -2.16
C THR A 11 -8.37 7.72 -2.39
N ILE A 12 -8.72 6.57 -1.79
CA ILE A 12 -10.10 6.06 -1.84
C ILE A 12 -11.05 6.99 -1.08
N ALA A 13 -10.69 7.44 0.12
CA ALA A 13 -11.52 8.36 0.90
C ALA A 13 -11.73 9.69 0.17
N ALA A 14 -10.68 10.27 -0.40
CA ALA A 14 -10.78 11.48 -1.22
C ALA A 14 -11.65 11.25 -2.47
N GLY A 15 -11.48 10.12 -3.15
CA GLY A 15 -12.30 9.78 -4.32
C GLY A 15 -13.80 9.65 -3.99
N LEU A 16 -14.12 8.98 -2.87
CA LEU A 16 -15.50 8.90 -2.37
C LEU A 16 -16.05 10.26 -1.99
N TRP A 17 -15.23 11.11 -1.35
CA TRP A 17 -15.65 12.46 -0.98
C TRP A 17 -15.89 13.35 -2.20
N ALA A 18 -15.12 13.14 -3.27
CA ALA A 18 -15.33 13.76 -4.58
C ALA A 18 -16.52 13.19 -5.38
N GLY A 19 -17.27 12.23 -4.82
CA GLY A 19 -18.47 11.66 -5.42
C GLY A 19 -18.23 10.49 -6.38
N LEU A 20 -17.01 9.93 -6.43
CA LEU A 20 -16.77 8.69 -7.17
C LEU A 20 -17.48 7.52 -6.48
N ASP A 21 -17.95 6.56 -7.26
CA ASP A 21 -18.44 5.31 -6.68
C ASP A 21 -17.28 4.52 -6.02
N ARG A 22 -17.62 3.57 -5.16
CA ARG A 22 -16.63 2.82 -4.38
C ARG A 22 -15.69 2.01 -5.27
N GLU A 23 -16.19 1.50 -6.37
CA GLU A 23 -15.42 0.66 -7.28
C GLU A 23 -14.42 1.50 -8.10
N LEU A 24 -14.85 2.65 -8.62
CA LEU A 24 -14.00 3.56 -9.37
C LEU A 24 -13.00 4.27 -8.45
N ALA A 25 -13.39 4.67 -7.24
CA ALA A 25 -12.45 5.22 -6.25
C ALA A 25 -11.32 4.22 -5.92
N ALA A 26 -11.65 2.93 -5.75
CA ALA A 26 -10.66 1.87 -5.54
C ALA A 26 -9.77 1.69 -6.77
N ARG A 27 -10.34 1.52 -7.97
CA ARG A 27 -9.60 1.34 -9.23
C ARG A 27 -8.67 2.53 -9.51
N PHE A 28 -9.15 3.74 -9.32
CA PHE A 28 -8.37 4.97 -9.48
C PHE A 28 -7.18 4.99 -8.53
N SER A 29 -7.41 4.69 -7.25
CA SER A 29 -6.33 4.59 -6.25
C SER A 29 -5.25 3.57 -6.64
N PHE A 30 -5.61 2.45 -7.26
CA PHE A 30 -4.63 1.46 -7.72
C PHE A 30 -3.86 1.92 -8.95
N LEU A 31 -4.54 2.47 -9.95
CA LEU A 31 -3.88 3.01 -11.14
C LEU A 31 -2.88 4.11 -10.78
N LEU A 32 -3.26 5.00 -9.86
CA LEU A 32 -2.39 6.06 -9.35
C LEU A 32 -1.18 5.53 -8.56
N SER A 33 -1.29 4.33 -7.99
CA SER A 33 -0.20 3.69 -7.25
C SER A 33 0.93 3.22 -8.16
N ILE A 34 0.66 2.86 -9.42
CA ILE A 34 1.65 2.35 -10.36
C ILE A 34 2.75 3.39 -10.67
N PRO A 35 2.44 4.60 -11.18
CA PRO A 35 3.46 5.59 -11.47
C PRO A 35 4.15 6.09 -10.19
N ALA A 36 3.43 6.14 -9.06
CA ALA A 36 4.01 6.53 -7.78
C ALA A 36 5.07 5.53 -7.27
N ILE A 37 4.79 4.22 -7.35
CA ILE A 37 5.73 3.17 -6.92
C ILE A 37 6.90 3.08 -7.90
N LEU A 38 6.65 3.12 -9.20
CA LEU A 38 7.70 3.08 -10.22
C LEU A 38 8.64 4.29 -10.09
N GLY A 39 8.08 5.49 -9.92
CA GLY A 39 8.88 6.69 -9.68
C GLY A 39 9.74 6.57 -8.41
N ALA A 40 9.17 6.07 -7.31
CA ALA A 40 9.92 5.82 -6.09
C ALA A 40 11.05 4.78 -6.27
N PHE A 41 10.79 3.72 -7.05
CA PHE A 41 11.79 2.71 -7.38
C PHE A 41 12.94 3.29 -8.19
N VAL A 42 12.65 4.07 -9.24
CA VAL A 42 13.68 4.73 -10.07
C VAL A 42 14.55 5.65 -9.21
N LEU A 43 13.96 6.44 -8.33
CA LEU A 43 14.70 7.32 -7.42
C LEU A 43 15.59 6.54 -6.43
N LYS A 44 15.19 5.31 -6.07
CA LYS A 44 15.92 4.43 -5.18
C LYS A 44 16.92 3.51 -5.87
N ALA A 45 16.82 3.33 -7.19
CA ALA A 45 17.70 2.45 -7.95
C ALA A 45 19.17 2.89 -7.88
N LYS A 46 19.45 4.19 -7.73
CA LYS A 46 20.81 4.70 -7.52
C LYS A 46 21.49 4.16 -6.26
N ASP A 47 20.71 3.77 -5.25
CA ASP A 47 21.21 3.26 -3.97
C ASP A 47 21.63 1.77 -4.08
N LEU A 48 21.33 1.09 -5.20
CA LEU A 48 21.65 -0.34 -5.43
C LEU A 48 23.16 -0.63 -5.38
N GLY A 49 24.01 0.34 -5.75
CA GLY A 49 25.46 0.18 -5.71
C GLY A 49 26.06 0.13 -4.30
N ALA A 50 25.30 0.58 -3.29
CA ALA A 50 25.71 0.58 -1.89
C ALA A 50 25.23 -0.67 -1.12
N VAL A 51 24.66 -1.65 -1.81
CA VAL A 51 24.11 -2.87 -1.21
C VAL A 51 25.24 -3.83 -0.80
N PRO A 52 25.30 -4.28 0.47
CA PRO A 52 26.35 -5.18 0.94
C PRO A 52 26.39 -6.52 0.18
N PRO A 53 27.58 -7.12 0.00
CA PRO A 53 27.68 -8.46 -0.55
C PRO A 53 26.95 -9.47 0.36
N GLY A 54 26.18 -10.39 -0.25
CA GLY A 54 25.39 -11.40 0.47
C GLY A 54 23.92 -11.03 0.74
N THR A 55 23.49 -9.79 0.48
CA THR A 55 22.08 -9.40 0.70
C THR A 55 21.18 -9.55 -0.53
N TRP A 56 21.73 -9.92 -1.69
CA TRP A 56 20.96 -10.07 -2.93
C TRP A 56 19.92 -11.19 -2.87
N THR A 57 20.26 -12.33 -2.27
CA THR A 57 19.35 -13.47 -2.09
C THR A 57 18.15 -13.15 -1.19
N PRO A 58 18.31 -12.61 0.03
CA PRO A 58 17.16 -12.21 0.85
C PRO A 58 16.37 -11.05 0.23
N MET A 59 17.02 -10.13 -0.49
CA MET A 59 16.34 -9.05 -1.19
C MET A 59 15.45 -9.56 -2.33
N ALA A 60 15.94 -10.51 -3.13
CA ALA A 60 15.14 -11.15 -4.18
C ALA A 60 13.97 -11.95 -3.59
N ALA A 61 14.21 -12.73 -2.54
CA ALA A 61 13.16 -13.47 -1.84
C ALA A 61 12.09 -12.52 -1.28
N GLY A 62 12.49 -11.48 -0.55
CA GLY A 62 11.58 -10.47 -0.02
C GLY A 62 10.80 -9.74 -1.11
N THR A 63 11.42 -9.45 -2.25
CA THR A 63 10.75 -8.83 -3.41
C THR A 63 9.68 -9.75 -3.98
N LEU A 64 9.99 -11.04 -4.18
CA LEU A 64 9.03 -12.02 -4.67
C LEU A 64 7.88 -12.23 -3.68
N THR A 65 8.17 -12.37 -2.39
CA THR A 65 7.15 -12.49 -1.35
C THR A 65 6.27 -11.24 -1.31
N ALA A 66 6.85 -10.04 -1.36
CA ALA A 66 6.10 -8.79 -1.39
C ALA A 66 5.23 -8.66 -2.64
N ALA A 67 5.69 -9.12 -3.81
CA ALA A 67 4.90 -9.13 -5.04
C ALA A 67 3.67 -10.04 -4.90
N VAL A 68 3.85 -11.28 -4.43
CA VAL A 68 2.77 -12.25 -4.26
C VAL A 68 1.78 -11.77 -3.20
N VAL A 69 2.26 -11.43 -2.00
CA VAL A 69 1.42 -10.95 -0.89
C VAL A 69 0.74 -9.63 -1.27
N GLY A 70 1.43 -8.75 -1.99
CA GLY A 70 0.87 -7.49 -2.48
C GLY A 70 -0.31 -7.69 -3.41
N ILE A 71 -0.20 -8.60 -4.39
CA ILE A 71 -1.31 -8.95 -5.30
C ILE A 71 -2.49 -9.55 -4.52
N LEU A 72 -2.23 -10.52 -3.63
CA LEU A 72 -3.28 -11.15 -2.82
C LEU A 72 -4.01 -10.12 -1.94
N THR A 73 -3.25 -9.25 -1.28
CA THR A 73 -3.80 -8.18 -0.42
C THR A 73 -4.61 -7.17 -1.25
N LEU A 74 -4.17 -6.86 -2.47
CA LEU A 74 -4.89 -5.98 -3.39
C LEU A 74 -6.25 -6.57 -3.80
N LEU A 75 -6.28 -7.85 -4.18
CA LEU A 75 -7.51 -8.56 -4.50
C LEU A 75 -8.47 -8.64 -3.30
N TRP A 76 -7.93 -8.80 -2.10
CA TRP A 76 -8.70 -8.76 -0.86
C TRP A 76 -9.27 -7.37 -0.58
N LEU A 77 -8.46 -6.32 -0.70
CA LEU A 77 -8.87 -4.94 -0.46
C LEU A 77 -10.01 -4.52 -1.40
N ILE A 78 -9.93 -4.91 -2.68
CA ILE A 78 -11.02 -4.67 -3.65
C ILE A 78 -12.32 -5.30 -3.15
N ARG A 79 -12.29 -6.54 -2.66
CA ARG A 79 -13.48 -7.21 -2.11
C ARG A 79 -14.03 -6.47 -0.88
N VAL A 80 -13.18 -6.01 0.02
CA VAL A 80 -13.58 -5.27 1.22
C VAL A 80 -14.26 -3.96 0.85
N VAL A 81 -13.67 -3.20 -0.07
CA VAL A 81 -14.22 -1.91 -0.52
C VAL A 81 -15.56 -2.09 -1.23
N ARG A 82 -15.68 -3.09 -2.12
CA ARG A 82 -16.93 -3.41 -2.83
C ARG A 82 -18.05 -3.84 -1.87
N ARG A 83 -17.73 -4.49 -0.74
CA ARG A 83 -18.73 -4.86 0.29
C ARG A 83 -19.21 -3.69 1.14
N GLY A 84 -18.72 -2.47 0.91
CA GLY A 84 -19.26 -1.27 1.52
C GLY A 84 -18.76 -0.94 2.93
N ASN A 85 -17.97 -1.80 3.56
CA ASN A 85 -17.61 -1.66 4.97
C ASN A 85 -16.17 -1.16 5.19
N ILE A 86 -15.83 -0.01 4.61
CA ILE A 86 -14.52 0.66 4.82
C ILE A 86 -14.29 0.98 6.32
N ARG A 87 -15.35 1.09 7.11
CA ARG A 87 -15.29 1.27 8.57
C ARG A 87 -14.46 0.17 9.27
N TRP A 88 -14.58 -1.10 8.84
CA TRP A 88 -13.77 -2.19 9.39
C TRP A 88 -12.28 -2.01 9.10
N PHE A 89 -11.96 -1.51 7.90
CA PHE A 89 -10.58 -1.17 7.56
C PHE A 89 -10.05 -0.01 8.41
N ALA A 90 -10.89 0.98 8.71
CA ALA A 90 -10.52 2.08 9.60
C ALA A 90 -10.16 1.59 11.01
N TYR A 91 -10.97 0.71 11.59
CA TYR A 91 -10.68 0.09 12.90
C TYR A 91 -9.39 -0.73 12.88
N TYR A 92 -9.15 -1.49 11.80
CA TYR A 92 -7.88 -2.19 11.61
C TYR A 92 -6.69 -1.22 11.60
N CYS A 93 -6.77 -0.10 10.87
CA CYS A 93 -5.72 0.91 10.84
C CYS A 93 -5.48 1.56 12.21
N TRP A 94 -6.53 1.83 12.98
CA TRP A 94 -6.39 2.36 14.35
C TRP A 94 -5.72 1.35 15.28
N ALA A 95 -6.12 0.08 15.23
CA ALA A 95 -5.50 -0.97 16.03
C ALA A 95 -4.02 -1.18 15.66
N ALA A 96 -3.70 -1.24 14.36
CA ALA A 96 -2.33 -1.37 13.87
C ALA A 96 -1.47 -0.15 14.25
N GLY A 97 -2.02 1.06 14.17
CA GLY A 97 -1.35 2.29 14.59
C GLY A 97 -1.09 2.32 16.10
N ALA A 98 -2.09 1.96 16.91
CA ALA A 98 -1.95 1.86 18.37
C ALA A 98 -0.92 0.80 18.76
N LEU A 99 -0.92 -0.36 18.11
CA LEU A 99 0.09 -1.39 18.33
C LEU A 99 1.49 -0.90 17.96
N GLY A 100 1.63 -0.17 16.85
CA GLY A 100 2.88 0.48 16.47
C GLY A 100 3.39 1.44 17.53
N LEU A 101 2.52 2.25 18.13
CA LEU A 101 2.88 3.15 19.24
C LEU A 101 3.28 2.39 20.52
N LEU A 102 2.69 1.22 20.77
CA LEU A 102 3.03 0.39 21.94
C LEU A 102 4.35 -0.39 21.76
N LEU A 103 4.72 -0.72 20.53
CA LEU A 103 5.95 -1.46 20.19
C LEU A 103 7.17 -0.54 19.99
N MET A 104 6.94 0.76 19.86
CA MET A 104 7.98 1.79 19.70
C MET A 104 8.65 2.15 21.03
#